data_AF-A0A9Q4H8F3-F1
#
_entry.id   AF-A0A9Q4H8F3-F1
#
_cell.length_a   1.000
_cell.length_b   1.000
_cell.length_c   1.000
_cell.angle_alpha   90.00
_cell.angle_beta   90.00
_cell.angle_gamma   90.00
#
_symmetry.space_group_name_H-M   'P 1'
#
loop_
_entity.id
_entity.type
_entity.pdbx_description
1 polymer ?
#
loop_
_entity_poly.entity_id
_entity_poly.type
_entity_poly.pdbx_seq_one_letter_code
_entity_poly.pdbx_strand_id
1 'polypeptide(L)'
;MQKNNSNKQSEVGHMTEDFYCDEVFSGKTKVNKVLETDNVLAYYHTKPFYPVHIVAVPKKHISSLITLEEHDHDLLLELMGVIQKVASMVTEEKGACRVITNLGAYQDSKHLHWHIVFGEPLK
;
A
#
# COMPACT_ATOMS: atom_id res chain seq x y z
N MET A 1 -21.31 -28.80 39.38
CA MET A 1 -21.44 -29.51 38.09
C MET A 1 -21.86 -28.48 37.04
N GLN A 2 -20.93 -27.69 36.51
CA GLN A 2 -20.36 -27.90 35.17
C GLN A 2 -21.36 -28.41 34.14
N LYS A 3 -21.67 -27.56 33.14
CA LYS A 3 -21.65 -27.92 31.71
C LYS A 3 -21.39 -26.66 30.89
N ASN A 4 -20.12 -26.49 30.54
CA ASN A 4 -19.66 -25.77 29.36
C ASN A 4 -20.20 -26.47 28.10
N ASN A 5 -20.53 -25.69 27.07
CA ASN A 5 -20.45 -26.09 25.67
C ASN A 5 -20.46 -24.80 24.85
N SER A 6 -19.30 -24.21 24.59
CA SER A 6 -18.32 -24.58 23.54
C SER A 6 -18.47 -23.66 22.34
N ASN A 7 -17.78 -22.52 22.49
CA ASN A 7 -17.41 -21.62 21.42
C ASN A 7 -16.71 -22.43 20.30
N LYS A 8 -17.30 -22.44 19.11
CA LYS A 8 -16.57 -22.68 17.86
C LYS A 8 -16.70 -21.42 17.02
N GLN A 9 -15.87 -20.43 17.35
CA GLN A 9 -15.48 -19.42 16.36
C GLN A 9 -14.53 -20.13 15.39
N SER A 10 -15.02 -20.29 14.17
CA SER A 10 -14.27 -20.73 13.00
C SER A 10 -12.99 -19.90 12.84
N GLU A 11 -11.87 -20.60 12.66
CA GLU A 11 -10.59 -20.03 12.27
C GLU A 11 -10.73 -19.26 10.95
N VAL A 12 -10.84 -17.94 11.05
CA VAL A 12 -10.64 -17.04 9.91
C VAL A 12 -9.14 -17.04 9.66
N GLY A 13 -8.74 -17.64 8.53
CA GLY A 13 -7.35 -17.64 8.07
C GLY A 13 -6.78 -16.24 8.17
N HIS A 14 -5.62 -16.13 8.81
CA HIS A 14 -4.92 -14.88 9.08
C HIS A 14 -4.63 -14.19 7.73
N MET A 15 -5.49 -13.28 7.30
CA MET A 15 -5.12 -12.34 6.24
C MET A 15 -4.00 -11.52 6.82
N THR A 16 -2.81 -11.64 6.24
CA THR A 16 -1.62 -10.87 6.60
C THR A 16 -2.01 -9.40 6.70
N GLU A 17 -1.98 -8.83 7.91
CA GLU A 17 -2.35 -7.43 8.13
C GLU A 17 -1.44 -6.50 7.31
N ASP A 18 -0.24 -6.95 6.95
CA ASP A 18 0.71 -6.22 6.11
C ASP A 18 1.18 -7.05 4.89
N PHE A 19 0.46 -6.92 3.77
CA PHE A 19 0.84 -7.53 2.50
C PHE A 19 2.22 -7.07 2.01
N TYR A 20 2.65 -5.84 2.31
CA TYR A 20 3.90 -5.33 1.75
C TYR A 20 5.11 -5.98 2.41
N CYS A 21 5.14 -6.11 3.74
CA CYS A 21 6.21 -6.84 4.41
C CYS A 21 6.18 -8.34 4.07
N ASP A 22 5.01 -8.95 4.16
CA ASP A 22 4.90 -10.42 4.08
C ASP A 22 5.10 -10.97 2.68
N GLU A 23 4.74 -10.20 1.64
CA GLU A 23 4.76 -10.65 0.25
C GLU A 23 5.75 -9.88 -0.61
N VAL A 24 5.74 -8.54 -0.55
CA VAL A 24 6.53 -7.71 -1.48
C VAL A 24 7.99 -7.63 -1.04
N PHE A 25 8.25 -7.20 0.19
CA PHE A 25 9.61 -7.01 0.71
C PHE A 25 10.28 -8.33 1.11
N SER A 26 9.50 -9.36 1.46
CA SER A 26 10.02 -10.73 1.61
C SER A 26 10.43 -11.38 0.28
N GLY A 27 9.97 -10.83 -0.86
CA GLY A 27 10.24 -11.34 -2.20
C GLY A 27 9.38 -12.52 -2.64
N LYS A 28 8.36 -12.92 -1.86
CA LYS A 28 7.42 -13.99 -2.24
C LYS A 28 6.57 -13.61 -3.45
N THR A 29 6.17 -12.34 -3.52
CA THR A 29 5.43 -11.78 -4.65
C THR A 29 6.35 -10.90 -5.49
N LYS A 30 6.52 -11.27 -6.76
CA LYS A 30 7.24 -10.44 -7.73
C LYS A 30 6.37 -9.24 -8.14
N VAL A 31 6.97 -8.06 -8.15
CA VAL A 31 6.29 -6.81 -8.52
C VAL A 31 6.98 -6.14 -9.70
N ASN A 32 6.20 -5.48 -10.56
CA ASN A 32 6.72 -4.67 -11.66
C ASN A 32 7.05 -3.26 -11.13
N LYS A 33 8.33 -3.00 -10.90
CA LYS A 33 8.81 -1.76 -10.29
C LYS A 33 8.71 -0.59 -11.27
N VAL A 34 8.31 0.57 -10.74
CA VAL A 34 8.27 1.85 -11.47
C VAL A 34 9.46 2.71 -11.05
N LEU A 35 9.66 2.86 -9.74
CA LEU A 35 10.76 3.62 -9.15
C LEU A 35 11.09 3.00 -7.80
N GLU A 36 12.37 2.85 -7.49
CA GLU A 36 12.84 2.39 -6.20
C GLU A 36 14.02 3.25 -5.74
N THR A 37 13.97 3.64 -4.46
CA THR A 37 15.07 4.26 -3.73
C THR A 37 15.55 3.30 -2.65
N ASP A 38 16.47 3.74 -1.80
CA ASP A 38 16.90 2.94 -0.65
C ASP A 38 15.73 2.68 0.30
N ASN A 39 14.82 3.66 0.50
CA ASN A 39 13.76 3.57 1.51
C ASN A 39 12.33 3.46 0.95
N VAL A 40 12.10 3.64 -0.35
CA VAL A 40 10.75 3.69 -0.93
C VAL A 40 10.68 2.86 -2.20
N LEU A 41 9.56 2.15 -2.38
CA LEU A 41 9.26 1.39 -3.57
C LEU A 41 7.92 1.84 -4.18
N ALA A 42 7.93 2.17 -5.46
CA ALA A 42 6.74 2.34 -6.27
C ALA A 42 6.65 1.23 -7.33
N TYR A 43 5.49 0.55 -7.43
CA TYR A 43 5.29 -0.56 -8.34
C TYR A 43 3.83 -0.69 -8.80
N TYR A 44 3.60 -1.33 -9.95
CA TYR A 44 2.24 -1.59 -10.43
C TYR A 44 1.53 -2.60 -9.53
N HIS A 45 0.35 -2.21 -9.02
CA HIS A 45 -0.43 -3.02 -8.08
C HIS A 45 -0.73 -4.40 -8.68
N THR A 46 -0.52 -5.47 -7.90
CA THR A 46 -0.64 -6.87 -8.36
C THR A 46 -2.08 -7.28 -8.64
N LYS A 47 -3.05 -6.57 -8.06
CA LYS A 47 -4.50 -6.73 -8.29
C LYS A 47 -5.13 -5.37 -8.59
N PRO A 48 -4.91 -4.78 -9.78
CA PRO A 48 -5.27 -3.39 -10.03
C PRO A 48 -6.79 -3.19 -10.02
N PHE A 49 -7.24 -2.10 -9.41
CA PHE A 49 -8.64 -1.63 -9.45
C PHE A 49 -8.88 -0.55 -10.53
N TYR A 50 -7.81 0.00 -11.10
CA TYR A 50 -7.84 1.04 -12.15
C TYR A 50 -6.91 0.63 -13.29
N PRO A 51 -7.14 1.08 -14.54
CA PRO A 51 -6.28 0.80 -15.68
C PRO A 51 -4.80 1.10 -15.44
N VAL A 52 -4.51 2.24 -14.83
CA VAL A 52 -3.20 2.51 -14.19
C VAL A 52 -3.45 2.48 -12.70
N HIS A 53 -2.76 1.59 -11.99
CA HIS A 53 -2.80 1.51 -10.54
C HIS A 53 -1.40 1.18 -10.04
N ILE A 54 -0.69 2.22 -9.59
CA ILE A 54 0.63 2.10 -8.98
C ILE A 54 0.47 2.34 -7.48
N VAL A 55 1.25 1.65 -6.66
CA VAL A 55 1.35 1.94 -5.23
C VAL A 55 2.77 2.33 -4.87
N ALA A 56 2.92 3.40 -4.08
CA ALA A 56 4.16 3.83 -3.47
C ALA A 56 4.13 3.53 -1.97
N VAL A 57 5.16 2.83 -1.48
CA VAL A 57 5.21 2.24 -0.14
C VAL A 57 6.61 2.46 0.45
N PRO A 58 6.76 2.96 1.69
CA PRO A 58 8.05 2.94 2.37
C PRO A 58 8.47 1.48 2.66
N LYS A 59 9.76 1.20 2.69
CA LYS A 59 10.29 -0.12 3.08
C LYS A 59 10.23 -0.31 4.60
N LYS A 60 10.31 0.77 5.37
CA LYS A 60 10.04 0.76 6.81
C LYS A 60 8.54 0.56 7.03
N HIS A 61 8.18 -0.42 7.86
CA HIS A 61 6.80 -0.58 8.30
C HIS A 61 6.37 0.63 9.14
N ILE A 62 5.38 1.37 8.63
CA ILE A 62 4.62 2.40 9.34
C ILE A 62 3.16 2.05 9.10
N SER A 63 2.36 1.86 10.14
CA SER A 63 1.05 1.22 9.96
C SER A 63 0.06 2.05 9.14
N SER A 64 0.08 3.38 9.26
CA SER A 64 -0.78 4.29 8.49
C SER A 64 -0.22 5.73 8.49
N LEU A 65 -0.86 6.63 7.74
CA LEU A 65 -0.48 8.05 7.73
C LEU A 65 -0.63 8.69 9.13
N ILE A 66 -1.63 8.27 9.90
CA ILE A 66 -1.91 8.85 11.22
C ILE A 66 -1.03 8.29 12.34
N THR A 67 -0.15 7.33 12.04
CA THR A 67 0.83 6.76 12.98
C THR A 67 2.24 7.21 12.67
N LEU A 68 2.42 8.22 11.80
CA LEU A 68 3.71 8.84 11.56
C LEU A 68 4.16 9.61 12.80
N GLU A 69 5.44 9.49 13.12
CA GLU A 69 6.09 10.25 14.19
C GLU A 69 7.09 11.26 13.60
N GLU A 70 7.55 12.21 14.41
CA GLU A 70 8.49 13.25 13.95
C GLU A 70 9.78 12.67 13.35
N HIS A 71 10.21 11.52 13.85
CA HIS A 71 11.40 10.83 13.36
C HIS A 71 11.22 10.20 11.96
N ASP A 72 9.99 10.13 11.44
CA ASP A 72 9.68 9.62 10.10
C ASP A 72 9.63 10.70 9.02
N HIS A 73 9.77 11.98 9.38
CA HIS A 73 9.57 13.09 8.45
C HIS A 73 10.49 13.05 7.23
N ASP A 74 11.75 12.66 7.39
CA ASP A 74 12.68 12.53 6.26
C ASP A 74 12.26 11.43 5.29
N LEU A 75 11.79 10.29 5.83
CA LEU A 75 11.23 9.20 5.02
C LEU A 75 9.96 9.63 4.30
N LEU A 76 9.09 10.39 4.97
CA LEU A 76 7.88 10.94 4.35
C LEU A 76 8.22 11.89 3.20
N LEU A 77 9.22 12.75 3.37
CA LEU A 77 9.69 13.64 2.31
C LEU A 77 10.20 12.85 1.10
N GLU A 78 11.00 11.80 1.33
CA GLU A 78 11.45 10.91 0.26
C GLU A 78 10.28 10.22 -0.46
N LEU A 79 9.32 9.69 0.29
CA LEU A 79 8.11 9.06 -0.23
C LEU A 79 7.28 10.02 -1.08
N MET A 80 7.08 11.25 -0.62
CA MET A 80 6.40 12.29 -1.39
C MET A 80 7.16 12.65 -2.66
N GLY A 81 8.49 12.65 -2.63
CA GLY A 81 9.33 12.83 -3.81
C GLY A 81 9.16 11.70 -4.85
N VAL A 82 9.03 10.45 -4.39
CA VAL A 82 8.72 9.32 -5.29
C VAL A 82 7.32 9.45 -5.88
N ILE A 83 6.31 9.76 -5.05
CA ILE A 83 4.93 9.94 -5.48
C ILE A 83 4.85 11.06 -6.53
N GLN A 84 5.52 12.19 -6.30
CA GLN A 84 5.55 13.31 -7.24
C GLN A 84 6.07 12.88 -8.62
N LYS A 85 7.21 12.16 -8.66
CA LYS A 85 7.81 11.71 -9.93
C LYS A 85 6.89 10.75 -10.68
N VAL A 86 6.33 9.77 -9.97
CA VAL A 86 5.45 8.75 -10.58
C VAL A 86 4.13 9.37 -11.04
N ALA A 87 3.52 10.23 -10.24
CA ALA A 87 2.29 10.94 -10.61
C ALA A 87 2.51 11.88 -11.80
N SER A 88 3.66 12.55 -11.88
CA SER A 88 4.04 13.39 -13.02
C SER A 88 4.13 12.55 -14.30
N MET A 89 4.82 11.40 -14.25
CA MET A 89 4.91 10.46 -15.38
C MET A 89 3.52 10.00 -15.86
N VAL A 90 2.63 9.59 -14.95
CA VAL A 90 1.27 9.16 -15.33
C VAL A 90 0.47 10.33 -15.91
N THR A 91 0.62 11.53 -15.35
CA THR A 91 -0.08 12.73 -15.84
C THR A 91 0.43 13.17 -17.21
N GLU A 92 1.73 13.09 -17.49
CA GLU A 92 2.30 13.36 -18.81
C GLU A 92 1.79 12.38 -19.86
N GLU A 93 1.66 11.10 -19.53
CA GLU A 93 1.19 10.07 -20.45
C GLU A 93 -0.34 10.10 -20.66
N LYS A 94 -1.10 10.33 -19.59
CA LYS A 94 -2.56 10.15 -19.57
C LYS A 94 -3.35 11.45 -19.47
N GLY A 95 -2.68 12.58 -19.26
CA GLY A 95 -3.28 13.90 -19.04
C GLY A 95 -3.81 14.15 -17.62
N ALA A 96 -3.92 13.12 -16.78
CA ALA A 96 -4.38 13.23 -15.40
C ALA A 96 -3.99 12.00 -14.55
N CYS A 97 -4.04 12.13 -13.23
CA CYS A 97 -4.09 11.01 -12.29
C CYS A 97 -4.76 11.42 -10.98
N ARG A 98 -5.10 10.44 -10.13
CA ARG A 98 -5.48 10.64 -8.73
C ARG A 98 -4.40 10.05 -7.84
N VAL A 99 -4.08 10.74 -6.75
CA VAL A 99 -3.16 10.29 -5.70
C VAL A 99 -3.96 10.13 -4.41
N ILE A 100 -3.99 8.92 -3.84
CA ILE A 100 -4.93 8.53 -2.78
C ILE A 100 -4.18 7.75 -1.70
N THR A 101 -4.35 8.12 -0.42
CA THR A 101 -4.01 7.28 0.73
C THR A 101 -5.27 7.04 1.53
N ASN A 102 -5.54 5.78 1.88
CA ASN A 102 -6.72 5.42 2.66
C ASN A 102 -6.35 5.21 4.13
N LEU A 103 -7.33 5.38 5.02
CA LEU A 103 -7.19 5.21 6.47
C LEU A 103 -8.23 4.23 7.00
N GLY A 104 -7.94 3.62 8.15
CA GLY A 104 -8.91 2.82 8.90
C GLY A 104 -9.46 1.64 8.08
N ALA A 105 -10.79 1.54 7.99
CA ALA A 105 -11.45 0.45 7.26
C ALA A 105 -11.27 0.50 5.73
N TYR A 106 -10.90 1.66 5.18
CA TYR A 106 -10.60 1.79 3.75
C TYR A 106 -9.14 1.43 3.40
N GLN A 107 -8.31 1.19 4.42
CA GLN A 107 -6.91 0.81 4.26
C GLN A 107 -6.78 -0.71 4.34
N ASP A 108 -6.64 -1.36 3.19
CA ASP A 108 -6.61 -2.84 3.11
C ASP A 108 -5.36 -3.42 3.78
N SER A 109 -4.16 -3.00 3.36
CA SER A 109 -2.90 -3.36 4.02
C SER A 109 -2.56 -2.35 5.10
N LYS A 110 -2.37 -2.79 6.35
CA LYS A 110 -2.00 -2.00 7.54
C LYS A 110 -0.54 -1.57 7.53
N HIS A 111 -0.12 -1.03 6.40
CA HIS A 111 1.16 -0.43 6.14
C HIS A 111 0.91 0.75 5.21
N LEU A 112 1.45 1.91 5.57
CA LEU A 112 1.35 3.19 4.87
C LEU A 112 1.63 3.03 3.36
N HIS A 113 0.74 3.52 2.52
CA HIS A 113 0.91 3.50 1.07
C HIS A 113 0.05 4.55 0.38
N TRP A 114 0.49 4.96 -0.82
CA TRP A 114 -0.29 5.80 -1.72
C TRP A 114 -0.59 5.08 -3.02
N HIS A 115 -1.85 5.11 -3.42
CA HIS A 115 -2.29 4.73 -4.76
C HIS A 115 -2.12 5.92 -5.70
N ILE A 116 -1.55 5.67 -6.87
CA ILE A 116 -1.43 6.61 -7.99
C ILE A 116 -2.17 5.97 -9.15
N VAL A 117 -3.34 6.51 -9.48
CA VAL A 117 -4.32 5.84 -10.33
C VAL A 117 -4.82 6.71 -11.48
N PHE A 118 -5.14 6.10 -12.62
CA PHE A 118 -5.79 6.76 -13.75
C PHE A 118 -6.83 5.84 -14.38
N GLY A 119 -7.89 6.47 -14.91
CA GLY A 119 -9.03 5.82 -15.54
C GLY A 119 -10.19 5.56 -14.59
N GLU A 120 -11.23 4.95 -15.15
CA GLU A 120 -12.40 4.50 -14.39
C GLU A 120 -12.11 3.19 -13.65
N PRO A 121 -12.80 2.93 -12.52
CA PRO A 121 -12.78 1.63 -11.86
C PRO A 121 -12.98 0.47 -12.85
N LEU A 122 -12.17 -0.57 -12.72
CA LEU A 122 -12.28 -1.79 -13.52
C LEU A 122 -13.47 -2.69 -13.09
N LYS A 123 -14.14 -2.33 -11.98
CA LYS A 123 -15.29 -3.02 -11.41
C LYS A 123 -16.31 -2.02 -10.91
#